data_AF-A0A8H7N1J2-F1
#
_entry.id   AF-A0A8H7N1J2-F1
#
_cell.length_a   1.000
_cell.length_b   1.000
_cell.length_c   1.000
_cell.angle_alpha   90.00
_cell.angle_beta   90.00
_cell.angle_gamma   90.00
#
_symmetry.space_group_name_H-M   'P 1'
#
loop_
_entity.id
_entity.type
_entity.pdbx_description
1 polymer ?
#
loop_
_entity_poly.entity_id
_entity_poly.type
_entity_poly.pdbx_seq_one_letter_code
_entity_poly.pdbx_strand_id
1 'polypeptide(L)'
;MVKAWRLHLPGVDLEAALRSLPKEPADSHDTLPCEAEDVIQVNDAVGQKNEATDDGIEEPSETPMEPTNAEDYEFDESLDVEGSIDGMAFLTAGPHKAGYTGPQSGIAALKFLQSLPPYLPILYASPLSNPDDQDIPEASSQASATITHYIDEYFSLYHPAYPILHEGTFRARVSGALAKPRDGSWPLLYSSVLAIGAFVSGPNSMRNDLPFFKEARKHLSMDILEKGSLSYVQALTLLANYMQKRNKPNAGFILIGIAFSMALAIGLHREFDTPTTSPFTMEIRRRVWWTLFVFVSGAQLALGRPAASLVGVNVQLPTNLDDWDLAVDMDEMPPPKPEPTVSSCLIMQVKLAKIANTVHSELLTHRRPSYAKAMKLEEIIQSWWSNLPPISTNAQF
;
A
#
# COMPACT_ATOMS: atom_id res chain seq x y z
N MET A 1 19.36 12.47 10.85
CA MET A 1 18.39 13.20 11.68
C MET A 1 18.73 14.70 11.81
N VAL A 2 19.85 15.10 12.42
CA VAL A 2 20.22 16.53 12.62
C VAL A 2 20.35 17.35 11.32
N LYS A 3 20.89 16.76 10.25
CA LYS A 3 20.98 17.42 8.92
C LYS A 3 19.61 17.66 8.28
N ALA A 4 18.67 16.73 8.44
CA ALA A 4 17.31 16.88 7.91
C ALA A 4 16.52 17.93 8.69
N TRP A 5 16.71 18.00 10.01
CA TRP A 5 16.10 19.01 10.88
C TRP A 5 16.49 20.44 10.48
N ARG A 6 17.79 20.68 10.25
CA ARG A 6 18.28 22.01 9.80
C ARG A 6 17.81 22.40 8.40
N LEU A 7 17.53 21.43 7.53
CA LEU A 7 17.08 21.70 6.16
C LEU A 7 15.59 22.10 6.11
N HIS A 8 14.76 21.47 6.94
CA HIS A 8 13.31 21.63 6.89
C HIS A 8 12.74 22.57 7.97
N LEU A 9 13.49 22.81 9.06
CA LEU A 9 13.08 23.67 10.18
C LEU A 9 14.26 24.56 10.63
N PRO A 10 14.73 25.50 9.79
CA PRO A 10 15.95 26.28 10.06
C PRO A 10 15.85 27.23 11.27
N GLY A 11 14.64 27.46 11.80
CA GLY A 11 14.39 28.33 12.96
C GLY A 11 14.17 27.60 14.29
N VAL A 12 14.21 26.26 14.33
CA VAL A 12 13.92 25.49 15.54
C VAL A 12 15.18 24.79 16.04
N ASP A 13 15.69 25.25 17.19
CA ASP A 13 16.82 24.62 17.86
C ASP A 13 16.39 23.27 18.48
N LEU A 14 16.93 22.19 17.90
CA LEU A 14 16.65 20.81 18.30
C LEU A 14 16.98 20.58 19.79
N GLU A 15 18.02 21.23 20.31
CA GLU A 15 18.44 21.06 21.71
C GLU A 15 17.48 21.75 22.68
N ALA A 16 16.89 22.87 22.28
CA ALA A 16 15.87 23.57 23.05
C ALA A 16 14.55 22.77 23.08
N ALA A 17 14.15 22.17 21.95
CA ALA A 17 12.96 21.33 21.85
C ALA A 17 13.06 20.03 22.68
N LEU A 18 14.25 19.43 22.76
CA LEU A 18 14.50 18.26 23.60
C LEU A 18 14.51 18.62 25.10
N ARG A 19 14.90 19.84 25.47
CA ARG A 19 14.88 20.32 26.85
C ARG A 19 13.49 20.67 27.36
N SER A 20 12.52 20.94 26.48
CA SER A 20 11.12 21.20 26.84
C SER A 20 10.29 19.93 27.08
N LEU A 21 10.86 18.75 26.87
CA LEU A 21 10.23 17.49 27.27
C LEU A 21 10.25 17.38 28.80
N PRO A 22 9.16 16.93 29.45
CA PRO A 22 9.14 16.71 30.89
C PRO A 22 10.26 15.73 31.30
N LYS A 23 11.09 16.12 32.27
CA LYS A 23 12.11 15.23 32.84
C LYS A 23 11.50 14.51 34.04
N GLU A 24 11.56 13.18 34.05
CA GLU A 24 11.29 12.38 35.25
C GLU A 24 12.24 12.80 36.40
N PRO A 25 11.79 12.76 37.66
CA PRO A 25 12.62 13.16 38.79
C PRO A 25 13.73 12.14 39.05
N ALA A 26 14.96 12.65 39.15
CA ALA A 26 16.13 11.89 39.55
C ALA A 26 16.22 11.86 41.08
N ASP A 27 16.07 10.67 41.68
CA ASP A 27 16.46 10.47 43.08
C ASP A 27 17.85 9.85 43.20
N SER A 28 18.64 10.53 44.01
CA SER A 28 20.01 10.28 44.43
C SER A 28 20.15 9.08 45.35
N HIS A 29 21.23 8.30 45.21
CA HIS A 29 22.31 8.19 46.22
C HIS A 29 23.33 7.10 45.87
N ASP A 30 24.60 7.49 45.75
CA ASP A 30 25.78 6.63 45.86
C ASP A 30 25.94 6.12 47.31
N THR A 31 26.11 4.80 47.52
CA THR A 31 27.21 4.14 48.29
C THR A 31 26.94 2.64 48.54
N LEU A 32 27.93 1.80 48.22
CA LEU A 32 28.08 0.39 48.65
C LEU A 32 28.54 0.31 50.12
N PRO A 33 28.29 -0.77 50.92
CA PRO A 33 29.12 -2.00 50.83
C PRO A 33 28.54 -3.37 51.28
N CYS A 34 29.28 -4.40 50.87
CA CYS A 34 29.46 -5.82 51.26
C CYS A 34 28.78 -6.50 52.47
N GLU A 35 28.56 -7.81 52.25
CA GLU A 35 28.64 -9.00 53.14
C GLU A 35 27.55 -9.27 54.21
N ALA A 36 26.84 -10.41 54.09
CA ALA A 36 26.95 -11.60 54.94
C ALA A 36 25.75 -12.57 54.78
N GLU A 37 26.02 -13.85 55.06
CA GLU A 37 25.20 -15.06 54.93
C GLU A 37 24.02 -15.15 55.93
N ASP A 38 22.91 -15.83 55.55
CA ASP A 38 22.35 -16.99 56.28
C ASP A 38 20.94 -17.46 55.78
N VAL A 39 20.93 -18.67 55.18
CA VAL A 39 20.21 -19.90 55.59
C VAL A 39 18.71 -19.87 56.03
N ILE A 40 17.86 -20.48 55.16
CA ILE A 40 16.72 -21.43 55.39
C ILE A 40 15.43 -20.93 56.10
N GLN A 41 14.24 -21.03 55.47
CA GLN A 41 13.29 -22.18 55.56
C GLN A 41 11.96 -21.96 54.82
N VAL A 42 11.45 -23.06 54.25
CA VAL A 42 10.16 -23.25 53.55
C VAL A 42 9.01 -23.37 54.56
N ASN A 43 7.81 -22.85 54.24
CA ASN A 43 6.53 -23.57 54.43
C ASN A 43 5.30 -22.86 53.83
N ASP A 44 4.42 -23.70 53.28
CA ASP A 44 3.10 -23.45 52.69
C ASP A 44 2.08 -22.83 53.67
N ALA A 45 1.12 -22.03 53.16
CA ALA A 45 -0.32 -22.26 53.38
C ALA A 45 -1.23 -21.20 52.71
N VAL A 46 -2.40 -21.70 52.33
CA VAL A 46 -3.55 -21.12 51.63
C VAL A 46 -4.36 -20.10 52.46
N GLY A 47 -4.86 -19.03 51.82
CA GLY A 47 -6.27 -18.60 51.94
C GLY A 47 -6.67 -17.38 52.80
N GLN A 48 -7.08 -16.32 52.09
CA GLN A 48 -8.14 -15.32 52.38
C GLN A 48 -7.92 -14.06 53.27
N LYS A 49 -8.02 -12.93 52.54
CA LYS A 49 -8.78 -11.67 52.75
C LYS A 49 -8.21 -10.52 53.63
N ASN A 50 -7.92 -9.42 52.91
CA ASN A 50 -8.10 -7.98 53.20
C ASN A 50 -7.39 -7.44 54.46
N GLU A 51 -6.50 -6.45 54.42
CA GLU A 51 -6.68 -5.06 53.93
C GLU A 51 -5.31 -4.31 53.97
N ALA A 52 -5.24 -3.21 53.22
CA ALA A 52 -4.30 -2.07 53.29
C ALA A 52 -2.94 -2.13 52.57
N THR A 53 -2.80 -1.18 51.64
CA THR A 53 -1.61 -0.41 51.23
C THR A 53 -0.46 -1.15 50.57
N ASP A 54 -0.35 -1.03 49.24
CA ASP A 54 0.96 -0.92 48.60
C ASP A 54 0.87 -0.12 47.29
N ASP A 55 1.89 0.69 47.07
CA ASP A 55 1.98 1.79 46.13
C ASP A 55 1.88 1.36 44.67
N GLY A 56 0.99 2.03 43.93
CA GLY A 56 0.90 1.94 42.49
C GLY A 56 2.12 2.58 41.85
N ILE A 57 2.99 1.76 41.26
CA ILE A 57 3.89 2.23 40.20
C ILE A 57 3.01 2.34 38.95
N GLU A 58 2.46 3.54 38.72
CA GLU A 58 1.84 3.89 37.44
C GLU A 58 2.92 3.85 36.35
N GLU A 59 2.74 2.98 35.35
CA GLU A 59 3.47 3.07 34.08
C GLU A 59 3.13 4.42 33.42
N PRO A 60 4.12 5.17 32.87
CA PRO A 60 3.81 6.40 32.15
C PRO A 60 3.06 6.07 30.85
N SER A 61 1.82 6.52 30.78
CA SER A 61 0.91 6.45 29.65
C SER A 61 1.23 7.55 28.62
N GLU A 62 2.20 7.31 27.73
CA GLU A 62 2.40 8.21 26.58
C GLU A 62 2.62 7.42 25.28
N THR A 63 1.52 6.86 24.75
CA THR A 63 1.35 6.64 23.30
C THR A 63 0.50 7.79 22.73
N PRO A 64 0.83 8.32 21.53
CA PRO A 64 0.11 9.46 20.96
C PRO A 64 -1.32 9.04 20.64
N MET A 65 -2.28 9.49 21.46
CA MET A 65 -3.73 9.23 21.35
C MET A 65 -4.06 7.86 20.75
N GLU A 66 -3.81 6.79 21.50
CA GLU A 66 -4.58 5.57 21.22
C GLU A 66 -6.06 5.94 21.38
N PRO A 67 -6.91 5.65 20.37
CA PRO A 67 -8.32 5.95 20.49
C PRO A 67 -8.87 5.31 21.75
N THR A 68 -9.63 6.10 22.50
CA THR A 68 -10.21 5.71 23.80
C THR A 68 -11.19 4.54 23.69
N ASN A 69 -11.64 4.20 22.48
CA ASN A 69 -12.58 3.11 22.21
C ASN A 69 -12.22 2.35 20.91
N ALA A 70 -12.45 1.03 20.89
CA ALA A 70 -12.26 0.19 19.70
C ALA A 70 -13.18 0.60 18.53
N GLU A 71 -14.33 1.21 18.82
CA GLU A 71 -15.28 1.72 17.82
C GLU A 71 -14.70 2.86 16.95
N ASP A 72 -13.67 3.56 17.42
CA ASP A 72 -13.00 4.61 16.62
C ASP A 72 -12.25 4.06 15.40
N TYR A 73 -11.99 2.74 15.36
CA TYR A 73 -11.36 2.06 14.22
C TYR A 73 -12.35 1.62 13.14
N GLU A 74 -13.66 1.75 13.36
CA GLU A 74 -14.63 1.62 12.28
C GLU A 74 -14.35 2.67 11.20
N PHE A 75 -14.78 2.43 9.97
CA PHE A 75 -14.60 3.39 8.89
C PHE A 75 -15.80 3.43 7.95
N ASP A 76 -16.06 4.61 7.40
CA ASP A 76 -17.07 4.82 6.36
C ASP A 76 -16.52 5.79 5.33
N GLU A 77 -16.08 5.25 4.19
CA GLU A 77 -15.57 6.00 3.03
C GLU A 77 -16.63 6.13 1.92
N SER A 78 -17.90 5.81 2.24
CA SER A 78 -19.01 5.98 1.30
C SER A 78 -19.37 7.45 1.14
N LEU A 79 -19.27 8.22 2.24
CA LEU A 79 -19.37 9.66 2.27
C LEU A 79 -17.99 10.23 1.97
N ASP A 80 -17.83 10.89 0.82
CA ASP A 80 -16.58 11.63 0.54
C ASP A 80 -16.44 12.70 1.63
N VAL A 81 -15.52 12.48 2.58
CA VAL A 81 -15.26 13.42 3.67
C VAL A 81 -14.85 14.75 3.05
N GLU A 82 -15.70 15.77 3.21
CA GLU A 82 -15.46 17.12 2.74
C GLU A 82 -14.07 17.60 3.20
N GLY A 83 -13.21 17.93 2.23
CA GLY A 83 -11.97 18.68 2.49
C GLY A 83 -10.65 17.94 2.37
N SER A 84 -10.60 16.65 2.03
CA SER A 84 -9.30 15.96 1.87
C SER A 84 -8.89 15.86 0.40
N ILE A 85 -8.12 16.86 -0.04
CA ILE A 85 -7.49 16.91 -1.36
C ILE A 85 -6.13 16.23 -1.23
N ASP A 86 -6.00 15.11 -1.94
CA ASP A 86 -4.80 14.31 -2.25
C ASP A 86 -4.69 12.96 -1.51
N GLY A 87 -5.04 11.89 -2.23
CA GLY A 87 -5.03 10.52 -1.72
C GLY A 87 -3.63 10.04 -1.36
N MET A 88 -3.50 9.23 -0.32
CA MET A 88 -2.26 8.66 0.24
C MET A 88 -1.16 9.67 0.67
N ALA A 89 -1.18 10.91 0.18
CA ALA A 89 -0.20 11.96 0.43
C ALA A 89 -0.67 12.98 1.48
N PHE A 90 -1.98 13.17 1.65
CA PHE A 90 -2.54 13.93 2.78
C PHE A 90 -3.19 12.95 3.78
N LEU A 91 -2.43 12.60 4.81
CA LEU A 91 -2.87 11.71 5.87
C LEU A 91 -3.97 12.43 6.66
N THR A 92 -5.22 12.15 6.31
CA THR A 92 -6.38 12.75 6.97
C THR A 92 -6.35 12.30 8.44
N ALA A 93 -5.91 13.19 9.32
CA ALA A 93 -5.82 12.94 10.76
C ALA A 93 -7.16 13.19 11.47
N GLY A 94 -8.27 13.01 10.76
CA GLY A 94 -9.60 13.08 11.34
C GLY A 94 -9.72 12.04 12.47
N PRO A 95 -10.18 12.42 13.67
CA PRO A 95 -10.15 11.55 14.84
C PRO A 95 -11.15 10.39 14.79
N HIS A 96 -12.17 10.44 13.93
CA HIS A 96 -13.23 9.42 13.89
C HIS A 96 -13.46 8.86 12.49
N LYS A 97 -13.77 7.56 12.40
CA LYS A 97 -14.15 6.83 11.19
C LYS A 97 -13.09 6.72 10.08
N ALA A 98 -11.81 6.86 10.42
CA ALA A 98 -10.70 6.80 9.47
C ALA A 98 -10.12 5.39 9.26
N GLY A 99 -10.57 4.40 10.04
CA GLY A 99 -10.05 3.04 10.01
C GLY A 99 -8.77 2.84 10.82
N TYR A 100 -8.43 1.58 11.08
CA TYR A 100 -7.20 1.23 11.80
C TYR A 100 -5.94 1.58 10.99
N THR A 101 -5.04 2.30 11.67
CA THR A 101 -3.69 2.65 11.19
C THR A 101 -2.69 2.23 12.25
N GLY A 102 -1.71 1.41 11.88
CA GLY A 102 -0.74 0.86 12.81
C GLY A 102 0.27 1.92 13.28
N PRO A 103 0.93 1.69 14.43
CA PRO A 103 1.87 2.65 15.02
C PRO A 103 3.11 2.92 14.13
N GLN A 104 3.44 1.98 13.23
CA GLN A 104 4.54 2.12 12.27
C GLN A 104 4.10 2.81 10.96
N SER A 105 2.83 3.20 10.84
CA SER A 105 2.33 3.90 9.65
C SER A 105 2.79 5.36 9.61
N GLY A 106 2.89 5.93 8.41
CA GLY A 106 3.11 7.37 8.26
C GLY A 106 2.02 8.20 8.92
N ILE A 107 0.78 7.68 8.97
CA ILE A 107 -0.37 8.34 9.60
C ILE A 107 -0.14 8.48 11.11
N ALA A 108 0.35 7.44 11.78
CA ALA A 108 0.69 7.50 13.19
C ALA A 108 1.79 8.53 13.47
N ALA A 109 2.81 8.61 12.60
CA ALA A 109 3.85 9.62 12.72
C ALA A 109 3.31 11.05 12.57
N LEU A 110 2.37 11.30 11.63
CA LEU A 110 1.74 12.63 11.52
C LEU A 110 0.81 12.95 12.69
N LYS A 111 0.03 11.99 13.19
CA LYS A 111 -0.79 12.18 14.39
C LYS A 111 0.07 12.54 15.59
N PHE A 112 1.23 11.89 15.75
CA PHE A 112 2.22 12.27 16.76
C PHE A 112 2.69 13.71 16.57
N LEU A 113 3.10 14.10 15.36
CA LEU A 113 3.54 15.48 15.08
C LEU A 113 2.45 16.52 15.35
N GLN A 114 1.18 16.19 15.10
CA GLN A 114 0.04 17.07 15.38
C GLN A 114 -0.29 17.17 16.88
N SER A 115 0.03 16.13 17.67
CA SER A 115 -0.11 16.18 19.12
C SER A 115 0.94 17.07 19.80
N LEU A 116 2.02 17.43 19.10
CA LEU A 116 3.03 18.34 19.62
C LEU A 116 2.48 19.79 19.70
N PRO A 117 2.87 20.58 20.71
CA PRO A 117 2.42 21.97 20.87
C PRO A 117 2.65 22.84 19.62
N PRO A 118 1.81 23.87 19.40
CA PRO A 118 1.62 24.49 18.09
C PRO A 118 2.78 25.43 17.72
N TYR A 119 3.79 24.91 17.02
CA TYR A 119 4.78 25.72 16.30
C TYR A 119 4.58 25.68 14.77
N LEU A 120 3.59 24.93 14.28
CA LEU A 120 3.30 24.79 12.85
C LEU A 120 1.92 25.35 12.53
N PRO A 121 1.80 26.49 11.83
CA PRO A 121 0.54 26.88 11.23
C PRO A 121 0.18 25.88 10.12
N ILE A 122 -0.83 25.05 10.38
CA ILE A 122 -1.37 24.12 9.37
C ILE A 122 -2.13 24.95 8.35
N LEU A 123 -1.70 24.91 7.08
CA LEU A 123 -2.48 25.40 5.96
C LEU A 123 -3.71 24.51 5.82
N TYR A 124 -4.83 24.94 6.40
CA TYR A 124 -6.14 24.42 6.02
C TYR A 124 -6.37 24.85 4.57
N ALA A 125 -6.10 23.95 3.62
CA ALA A 125 -6.56 24.14 2.26
C ALA A 125 -8.07 24.26 2.29
N SER A 126 -8.61 25.35 1.73
CA SER A 126 -10.06 25.53 1.64
C SER A 126 -10.68 24.36 0.87
N PRO A 127 -11.77 23.76 1.36
CA PRO A 127 -12.42 22.65 0.69
C PRO A 127 -12.93 23.12 -0.68
N LEU A 128 -12.55 22.42 -1.74
CA LEU A 128 -13.27 22.51 -3.01
C LEU A 128 -14.59 21.77 -2.83
N SER A 129 -15.69 22.48 -3.04
CA SER A 129 -17.05 21.94 -3.00
C SER A 129 -17.14 20.71 -3.89
N ASN A 130 -17.61 19.58 -3.36
CA ASN A 130 -18.00 18.44 -4.18
C ASN A 130 -19.29 18.81 -4.92
N PRO A 131 -19.36 18.71 -6.26
CA PRO A 131 -20.65 18.64 -6.91
C PRO A 131 -21.38 17.39 -6.42
N ASP A 132 -22.69 17.51 -6.23
CA ASP A 132 -23.57 16.43 -5.84
C ASP A 132 -23.42 15.25 -6.83
N ASP A 133 -23.55 14.01 -6.36
CA ASP A 133 -23.36 12.77 -7.16
C ASP A 133 -24.30 12.69 -8.39
N GLN A 134 -25.24 13.63 -8.46
CA GLN A 134 -26.24 13.86 -9.51
C GLN A 134 -25.70 14.58 -10.76
N ASP A 135 -24.56 15.29 -10.68
CA ASP A 135 -24.01 16.07 -11.81
C ASP A 135 -22.87 15.38 -12.59
N ILE A 136 -22.51 14.14 -12.23
CA ILE A 136 -21.45 13.40 -12.92
C ILE A 136 -21.98 12.89 -14.27
N PRO A 137 -21.38 13.28 -15.42
CA PRO A 137 -21.80 12.82 -16.74
C PRO A 137 -21.77 11.29 -16.85
N GLU A 138 -22.67 10.71 -17.63
CA GLU A 138 -22.64 9.26 -17.90
C GLU A 138 -21.40 8.89 -18.74
N ALA A 139 -20.72 7.78 -18.41
CA ALA A 139 -19.55 7.30 -19.16
C ALA A 139 -19.84 7.04 -20.65
N SER A 140 -21.08 6.65 -20.98
CA SER A 140 -21.59 6.43 -22.34
C SER A 140 -21.71 7.71 -23.18
N SER A 141 -21.72 8.89 -22.55
CA SER A 141 -21.85 10.18 -23.24
C SER A 141 -20.53 10.70 -23.83
N GLN A 142 -19.40 10.08 -23.48
CA GLN A 142 -18.07 10.50 -23.90
C GLN A 142 -17.78 10.11 -25.36
N ALA A 143 -17.15 11.03 -26.10
CA ALA A 143 -16.77 10.78 -27.48
C ALA A 143 -15.75 9.63 -27.59
N SER A 144 -15.84 8.84 -28.66
CA SER A 144 -14.91 7.71 -28.90
C SER A 144 -13.44 8.14 -28.96
N ALA A 145 -13.16 9.38 -29.39
CA ALA A 145 -11.81 9.93 -29.40
C ALA A 145 -11.26 10.11 -27.97
N THR A 146 -12.08 10.62 -27.05
CA THR A 146 -11.73 10.78 -25.63
C THR A 146 -11.47 9.43 -24.96
N ILE A 147 -12.29 8.42 -25.25
CA ILE A 147 -12.10 7.06 -24.74
C ILE A 147 -10.76 6.48 -25.20
N THR A 148 -10.43 6.66 -26.48
CA THR A 148 -9.16 6.17 -27.06
C THR A 148 -7.98 6.87 -26.39
N HIS A 149 -8.07 8.19 -26.21
CA HIS A 149 -7.05 8.96 -25.50
C HIS A 149 -6.81 8.44 -24.08
N TYR A 150 -7.85 8.17 -23.28
CA TYR A 150 -7.65 7.64 -21.92
C TYR A 150 -7.02 6.24 -21.90
N ILE A 151 -7.30 5.39 -22.91
CA ILE A 151 -6.61 4.11 -23.05
C ILE A 151 -5.12 4.35 -23.35
N ASP A 152 -4.79 5.31 -24.21
CA ASP A 152 -3.40 5.66 -24.54
C ASP A 152 -2.66 6.21 -23.32
N GLU A 153 -3.29 7.08 -22.53
CA GLU A 153 -2.75 7.63 -21.28
C GLU A 153 -2.52 6.55 -20.21
N TYR A 154 -3.42 5.55 -20.13
CA TYR A 154 -3.20 4.40 -19.25
C TYR A 154 -1.93 3.62 -19.65
N PHE A 155 -1.78 3.29 -20.93
CA PHE A 155 -0.65 2.48 -21.40
C PHE A 155 0.68 3.24 -21.43
N SER A 156 0.65 4.56 -21.61
CA SER A 156 1.85 5.39 -21.60
C SER A 156 2.30 5.79 -20.19
N LEU A 157 1.38 6.16 -19.29
CA LEU A 157 1.75 6.74 -17.99
C LEU A 157 1.61 5.76 -16.81
N TYR A 158 0.62 4.85 -16.82
CA TYR A 158 0.36 3.96 -15.68
C TYR A 158 0.96 2.57 -15.86
N HIS A 159 0.78 1.98 -17.04
CA HIS A 159 1.21 0.62 -17.37
C HIS A 159 2.73 0.38 -17.19
N PRO A 160 3.65 1.32 -17.52
CA PRO A 160 5.08 1.09 -17.31
C PRO A 160 5.47 0.93 -15.84
N ALA A 161 4.68 1.50 -14.92
CA ALA A 161 4.88 1.30 -13.49
C ALA A 161 4.24 -0.01 -12.98
N TYR A 162 3.10 -0.40 -13.55
CA TYR A 162 2.28 -1.54 -13.10
C TYR A 162 1.77 -2.36 -14.30
N PRO A 163 2.62 -3.17 -14.95
CA PRO A 163 2.32 -3.85 -16.20
C PRO A 163 1.44 -5.09 -15.97
N ILE A 164 0.25 -4.89 -15.41
CA ILE A 164 -0.69 -5.94 -15.03
C ILE A 164 -1.46 -6.50 -16.23
N LEU A 165 -1.54 -5.72 -17.31
CA LEU A 165 -2.17 -6.07 -18.57
C LEU A 165 -1.11 -6.39 -19.63
N HIS A 166 -1.55 -6.78 -20.81
CA HIS A 166 -0.72 -6.78 -22.01
C HIS A 166 -1.43 -5.90 -23.03
N GLU A 167 -0.75 -4.84 -23.48
CA GLU A 167 -1.36 -3.78 -24.28
C GLU A 167 -2.01 -4.33 -25.56
N GLY A 168 -1.27 -5.17 -26.29
CA GLY A 168 -1.74 -5.73 -27.57
C GLY A 168 -3.02 -6.55 -27.41
N THR A 169 -3.15 -7.36 -26.35
CA THR A 169 -4.35 -8.19 -26.15
C THR A 169 -5.51 -7.39 -25.58
N PHE A 170 -5.25 -6.34 -24.79
CA PHE A 170 -6.29 -5.43 -24.34
C PHE A 170 -6.88 -4.64 -25.52
N ARG A 171 -6.03 -3.98 -26.32
CA ARG A 171 -6.46 -3.21 -27.49
C ARG A 171 -7.17 -4.07 -28.54
N ALA A 172 -6.71 -5.31 -28.77
CA ALA A 172 -7.40 -6.25 -29.64
C ALA A 172 -8.82 -6.59 -29.16
N ARG A 173 -9.06 -6.65 -27.85
CA ARG A 173 -10.43 -6.84 -27.32
C ARG A 173 -11.28 -5.60 -27.45
N VAL A 174 -10.69 -4.41 -27.30
CA VAL A 174 -11.39 -3.13 -27.50
C VAL A 174 -11.84 -2.98 -28.94
N SER A 175 -10.96 -3.27 -29.92
CA SER A 175 -11.27 -3.21 -31.35
C SER A 175 -12.21 -4.31 -31.84
N GLY A 176 -12.43 -5.36 -31.04
CA GLY A 176 -13.24 -6.53 -31.41
C GLY A 176 -12.47 -7.61 -32.19
N ALA A 177 -11.15 -7.45 -32.39
CA ALA A 177 -10.30 -8.47 -32.99
C ALA A 177 -10.14 -9.71 -32.10
N LEU A 178 -10.21 -9.56 -30.78
CA LEU A 178 -10.19 -10.66 -29.81
C LEU A 178 -11.51 -10.74 -29.03
N ALA A 179 -11.98 -11.96 -28.77
CA ALA A 179 -13.18 -12.19 -27.99
C ALA A 179 -13.04 -11.65 -26.56
N LYS A 180 -14.07 -10.94 -26.10
CA LYS A 180 -14.19 -10.45 -24.73
C LYS A 180 -14.60 -11.60 -23.80
N PRO A 181 -14.06 -11.67 -22.57
CA PRO A 181 -14.53 -12.61 -21.54
C PRO A 181 -16.05 -12.53 -21.34
N ARG A 182 -16.71 -13.70 -21.23
CA ARG A 182 -18.17 -13.82 -21.05
C ARG A 182 -18.59 -13.93 -19.58
N ASP A 183 -17.63 -13.97 -18.67
CA ASP A 183 -17.84 -14.13 -17.22
C ASP A 183 -18.39 -12.87 -16.54
N GLY A 184 -18.32 -11.71 -17.22
CA GLY A 184 -18.70 -10.40 -16.68
C GLY A 184 -17.51 -9.58 -16.17
N SER A 185 -16.27 -10.08 -16.29
CA SER A 185 -15.07 -9.37 -15.86
C SER A 185 -14.69 -8.21 -16.79
N TRP A 186 -15.03 -8.30 -18.08
CA TRP A 186 -14.61 -7.33 -19.09
C TRP A 186 -15.12 -5.90 -18.84
N PRO A 187 -16.42 -5.65 -18.56
CA PRO A 187 -16.90 -4.30 -18.29
C PRO A 187 -16.23 -3.65 -17.07
N LEU A 188 -15.99 -4.43 -16.01
CA LEU A 188 -15.27 -3.98 -14.81
C LEU A 188 -13.83 -3.61 -15.16
N LEU A 189 -13.11 -4.48 -15.89
CA LEU A 189 -11.73 -4.24 -16.30
C LEU A 189 -11.61 -3.02 -17.20
N TYR A 190 -12.44 -2.94 -18.23
CA TYR A 190 -12.45 -1.87 -19.20
C TYR A 190 -12.73 -0.51 -18.55
N SER A 191 -13.74 -0.44 -17.68
CA SER A 191 -14.08 0.81 -16.96
C SER A 191 -12.99 1.21 -15.97
N SER A 192 -12.31 0.24 -15.33
CA SER A 192 -11.18 0.50 -14.42
C SER A 192 -9.96 1.07 -15.16
N VAL A 193 -9.66 0.56 -16.36
CA VAL A 193 -8.59 1.12 -17.23
C VAL A 193 -8.91 2.54 -17.64
N LEU A 194 -10.15 2.83 -18.05
CA LEU A 194 -10.58 4.19 -18.41
C LEU A 194 -10.54 5.15 -17.22
N ALA A 195 -10.97 4.72 -16.04
CA ALA A 195 -10.91 5.55 -14.84
C ALA A 195 -9.47 5.92 -14.49
N ILE A 196 -8.54 4.97 -14.54
CA ILE A 196 -7.12 5.24 -14.29
C ILE A 196 -6.52 6.11 -15.39
N GLY A 197 -6.81 5.82 -16.66
CA GLY A 197 -6.36 6.61 -17.81
C GLY A 197 -6.80 8.08 -17.72
N ALA A 198 -8.07 8.31 -17.42
CA ALA A 198 -8.61 9.65 -17.19
C ALA A 198 -8.01 10.33 -15.95
N PHE A 199 -7.67 9.55 -14.91
CA PHE A 199 -7.03 10.06 -13.69
C PHE A 199 -5.58 10.52 -13.96
N VAL A 200 -4.81 9.81 -14.78
CA VAL A 200 -3.42 10.16 -15.10
C VAL A 200 -3.29 11.22 -16.21
N SER A 201 -4.29 11.32 -17.09
CA SER A 201 -4.33 12.24 -18.25
C SER A 201 -4.37 13.74 -17.88
N GLY A 202 -4.84 14.10 -16.68
CA GLY A 202 -4.99 15.50 -16.30
C GLY A 202 -5.02 15.75 -14.79
N PRO A 203 -4.97 17.02 -14.35
CA PRO A 203 -5.03 17.37 -12.93
C PRO A 203 -6.26 16.78 -12.25
N ASN A 204 -6.05 16.26 -11.03
CA ASN A 204 -7.06 15.60 -10.19
C ASN A 204 -8.35 16.41 -9.97
N SER A 205 -8.30 17.74 -10.17
CA SER A 205 -9.41 18.68 -10.04
C SER A 205 -10.49 18.51 -11.11
N MET A 206 -10.16 18.01 -12.30
CA MET A 206 -11.13 17.86 -13.39
C MET A 206 -12.08 16.67 -13.22
N ARG A 207 -11.71 15.66 -12.42
CA ARG A 207 -12.56 14.52 -12.06
C ARG A 207 -13.17 13.76 -13.25
N ASN A 208 -12.51 13.78 -14.41
CA ASN A 208 -12.96 13.13 -15.65
C ASN A 208 -13.00 11.59 -15.56
N ASP A 209 -12.36 11.03 -14.54
CA ASP A 209 -12.32 9.62 -14.16
C ASP A 209 -13.58 9.13 -13.44
N LEU A 210 -14.30 10.02 -12.74
CA LEU A 210 -15.47 9.64 -11.93
C LEU A 210 -16.58 8.93 -12.72
N PRO A 211 -16.95 9.35 -13.95
CA PRO A 211 -17.92 8.62 -14.78
C PRO A 211 -17.56 7.14 -14.98
N PHE A 212 -16.28 6.87 -15.27
CA PHE A 212 -15.79 5.51 -15.53
C PHE A 212 -15.67 4.69 -14.25
N PHE A 213 -15.30 5.34 -13.13
CA PHE A 213 -15.35 4.70 -11.82
C PHE A 213 -16.78 4.33 -11.42
N LYS A 214 -17.75 5.24 -11.61
CA LYS A 214 -19.18 4.97 -11.35
C LYS A 214 -19.68 3.80 -12.20
N GLU A 215 -19.25 3.72 -13.45
CA GLU A 215 -19.55 2.58 -14.31
C GLU A 215 -18.90 1.28 -13.80
N ALA A 216 -17.61 1.30 -13.43
CA ALA A 216 -16.92 0.14 -12.86
C ALA A 216 -17.65 -0.39 -11.60
N ARG A 217 -18.13 0.49 -10.72
CA ARG A 217 -18.86 0.12 -9.50
C ARG A 217 -20.16 -0.63 -9.78
N LYS A 218 -20.84 -0.40 -10.91
CA LYS A 218 -22.06 -1.16 -11.27
C LYS A 218 -21.77 -2.65 -11.47
N HIS A 219 -20.53 -3.01 -11.78
CA HIS A 219 -20.09 -4.38 -12.02
C HIS A 219 -19.51 -5.05 -10.76
N LEU A 220 -19.50 -4.35 -9.61
CA LEU A 220 -19.13 -4.92 -8.29
C LEU A 220 -20.38 -5.46 -7.56
N SER A 221 -21.07 -6.42 -8.17
CA SER A 221 -22.17 -7.15 -7.52
C SER A 221 -21.64 -8.29 -6.63
N MET A 222 -22.49 -8.83 -5.74
CA MET A 222 -22.14 -9.99 -4.91
C MET A 222 -21.76 -11.23 -5.74
N ASP A 223 -22.25 -11.34 -6.98
CA ASP A 223 -21.96 -12.45 -7.89
C ASP A 223 -20.45 -12.59 -8.18
N ILE A 224 -19.67 -11.52 -8.03
CA ILE A 224 -18.22 -11.56 -8.22
C ILE A 224 -17.53 -12.50 -7.23
N LEU A 225 -18.10 -12.71 -6.05
CA LEU A 225 -17.52 -13.57 -5.01
C LEU A 225 -17.65 -15.06 -5.35
N GLU A 226 -18.53 -15.40 -6.28
CA GLU A 226 -18.75 -16.77 -6.77
C GLU A 226 -18.00 -17.04 -8.09
N LYS A 227 -17.24 -16.04 -8.60
CA LYS A 227 -16.51 -16.12 -9.86
C LYS A 227 -15.02 -15.88 -9.64
N GLY A 228 -14.19 -16.53 -10.43
CA GLY A 228 -12.74 -16.33 -10.39
C GLY A 228 -12.15 -16.38 -11.79
N SER A 229 -11.54 -15.27 -12.22
CA SER A 229 -10.80 -15.23 -13.48
C SER A 229 -9.64 -14.25 -13.39
N LEU A 230 -8.65 -14.42 -14.28
CA LEU A 230 -7.49 -13.51 -14.36
C LEU A 230 -7.94 -12.06 -14.59
N SER A 231 -8.95 -11.85 -15.42
CA SER A 231 -9.51 -10.53 -15.71
C SER A 231 -10.21 -9.90 -14.53
N TYR A 232 -10.89 -10.67 -13.67
CA TYR A 232 -11.41 -10.15 -12.40
C TYR A 232 -10.29 -9.71 -11.45
N VAL A 233 -9.23 -10.52 -11.30
CA VAL A 233 -8.08 -10.16 -10.48
C VAL A 233 -7.44 -8.86 -10.99
N GLN A 234 -7.21 -8.75 -12.30
CA GLN A 234 -6.70 -7.54 -12.93
C GLN A 234 -7.58 -6.32 -12.64
N ALA A 235 -8.89 -6.45 -12.85
CA ALA A 235 -9.84 -5.36 -12.68
C ALA A 235 -9.94 -4.89 -11.21
N LEU A 236 -10.07 -5.83 -10.28
CA LEU A 236 -10.15 -5.54 -8.85
C LEU A 236 -8.85 -4.91 -8.32
N THR A 237 -7.69 -5.38 -8.80
CA THR A 237 -6.38 -4.83 -8.42
C THR A 237 -6.23 -3.38 -8.89
N LEU A 238 -6.61 -3.08 -10.13
CA LEU A 238 -6.60 -1.73 -10.69
C LEU A 238 -7.57 -0.81 -9.94
N LEU A 239 -8.81 -1.27 -9.75
CA LEU A 239 -9.85 -0.49 -9.07
C LEU A 239 -9.49 -0.22 -7.60
N ALA A 240 -8.89 -1.19 -6.91
CA ALA A 240 -8.37 -1.01 -5.54
C ALA A 240 -7.29 0.08 -5.46
N ASN A 241 -6.39 0.13 -6.44
CA ASN A 241 -5.36 1.15 -6.51
C ASN A 241 -5.95 2.53 -6.84
N TYR A 242 -6.90 2.58 -7.77
CA TYR A 242 -7.66 3.80 -8.06
C TYR A 242 -8.36 4.35 -6.81
N MET A 243 -9.04 3.50 -6.04
CA MET A 243 -9.71 3.93 -4.80
C MET A 243 -8.74 4.50 -3.77
N GLN A 244 -7.57 3.89 -3.59
CA GLN A 244 -6.51 4.44 -2.73
C GLN A 244 -6.05 5.83 -3.20
N LYS A 245 -5.88 6.03 -4.52
CA LYS A 245 -5.53 7.34 -5.11
C LYS A 245 -6.64 8.38 -4.93
N ARG A 246 -7.91 7.96 -4.90
CA ARG A 246 -9.08 8.79 -4.63
C ARG A 246 -9.45 8.86 -3.14
N ASN A 247 -8.45 8.70 -2.26
CA ASN A 247 -8.58 8.87 -0.82
C ASN A 247 -9.63 7.94 -0.16
N LYS A 248 -9.75 6.72 -0.68
CA LYS A 248 -10.53 5.62 -0.08
C LYS A 248 -9.61 4.44 0.25
N PRO A 249 -8.64 4.64 1.17
CA PRO A 249 -7.61 3.65 1.45
C PRO A 249 -8.17 2.35 2.04
N ASN A 250 -9.20 2.41 2.89
CA ASN A 250 -9.77 1.21 3.49
C ASN A 250 -10.63 0.42 2.50
N ALA A 251 -11.47 1.08 1.71
CA ALA A 251 -12.25 0.44 0.66
C ALA A 251 -11.34 -0.17 -0.42
N GLY A 252 -10.27 0.54 -0.81
CA GLY A 252 -9.21 -0.01 -1.66
C GLY A 252 -8.53 -1.23 -1.03
N PHE A 253 -8.26 -1.21 0.27
CA PHE A 253 -7.69 -2.35 1.01
C PHE A 253 -8.65 -3.56 1.09
N ILE A 254 -9.96 -3.34 1.14
CA ILE A 254 -10.92 -4.46 1.05
C ILE A 254 -10.92 -5.06 -0.36
N LEU A 255 -10.99 -4.22 -1.40
CA LEU A 255 -10.98 -4.69 -2.79
C LEU A 255 -9.71 -5.47 -3.12
N ILE A 256 -8.55 -5.04 -2.63
CA ILE A 256 -7.31 -5.78 -2.84
C ILE A 256 -7.30 -7.12 -2.09
N GLY A 257 -7.95 -7.21 -0.92
CA GLY A 257 -8.14 -8.47 -0.20
C GLY A 257 -9.02 -9.47 -0.98
N ILE A 258 -10.07 -8.98 -1.66
CA ILE A 258 -10.89 -9.78 -2.57
C ILE A 258 -10.04 -10.26 -3.76
N ALA A 259 -9.30 -9.35 -4.40
CA ALA A 259 -8.41 -9.69 -5.52
C ALA A 259 -7.35 -10.73 -5.11
N PHE A 260 -6.75 -10.58 -3.93
CA PHE A 260 -5.76 -11.51 -3.38
C PHE A 260 -6.35 -12.89 -3.11
N SER A 261 -7.52 -12.95 -2.45
CA SER A 261 -8.22 -14.22 -2.20
C SER A 261 -8.60 -14.93 -3.50
N MET A 262 -9.08 -14.19 -4.49
CA MET A 262 -9.41 -14.71 -5.82
C MET A 262 -8.16 -15.20 -6.57
N ALA A 263 -7.05 -14.46 -6.51
CA ALA A 263 -5.78 -14.84 -7.11
C ALA A 263 -5.25 -16.15 -6.51
N LEU A 264 -5.40 -16.34 -5.20
CA LEU A 264 -5.08 -17.61 -4.54
C LEU A 264 -6.00 -18.73 -5.02
N ALA A 265 -7.31 -18.50 -5.06
CA ALA A 265 -8.32 -19.48 -5.47
C ALA A 265 -8.12 -20.01 -6.91
N ILE A 266 -7.68 -19.15 -7.85
CA ILE A 266 -7.36 -19.56 -9.23
C ILE A 266 -5.90 -19.99 -9.43
N GLY A 267 -5.13 -20.09 -8.35
CA GLY A 267 -3.75 -20.60 -8.35
C GLY A 267 -2.72 -19.67 -8.99
N LEU A 268 -2.85 -18.34 -8.87
CA LEU A 268 -1.82 -17.41 -9.40
C LEU A 268 -0.50 -17.44 -8.60
N HIS A 269 -0.54 -17.89 -7.35
CA HIS A 269 0.60 -17.99 -6.44
C HIS A 269 1.54 -19.18 -6.72
N ARG A 270 1.25 -19.98 -7.75
CA ARG A 270 2.02 -21.17 -8.12
C ARG A 270 2.16 -21.26 -9.63
N GLU A 271 3.35 -21.63 -10.07
CA GLU A 271 3.58 -22.12 -11.42
C GLU A 271 3.25 -23.62 -11.47
N PHE A 272 2.46 -24.01 -12.45
CA PHE A 272 2.16 -25.40 -12.74
C PHE A 272 2.94 -25.80 -13.99
N ASP A 273 3.74 -26.87 -13.91
CA ASP A 273 4.39 -27.50 -15.07
C ASP A 273 3.35 -28.29 -15.89
N THR A 274 2.32 -27.58 -16.36
CA THR A 274 1.30 -28.14 -17.24
C THR A 274 1.74 -27.95 -18.68
N PRO A 275 1.79 -29.02 -19.51
CA PRO A 275 2.14 -28.92 -20.93
C PRO A 275 1.24 -27.98 -21.76
N THR A 276 0.09 -27.60 -21.21
CA THR A 276 -0.96 -26.84 -21.89
C THR A 276 -0.89 -25.33 -21.68
N THR A 277 -0.07 -24.84 -20.74
CA THR A 277 0.02 -23.39 -20.48
C THR A 277 1.08 -22.77 -21.38
N SER A 278 0.69 -21.87 -22.29
CA SER A 278 1.64 -21.18 -23.15
C SER A 278 2.60 -20.27 -22.36
N PRO A 279 3.84 -20.05 -22.82
CA PRO A 279 4.78 -19.11 -22.21
C PRO A 279 4.18 -17.70 -22.03
N PHE A 280 3.44 -17.22 -23.03
CA PHE A 280 2.69 -15.97 -22.97
C PHE A 280 1.75 -15.94 -21.77
N THR A 281 0.91 -16.96 -21.62
CA THR A 281 -0.08 -17.04 -20.54
C THR A 281 0.59 -17.07 -19.17
N MET A 282 1.69 -17.81 -19.04
CA MET A 282 2.46 -17.87 -17.80
C MET A 282 3.06 -16.51 -17.44
N GLU A 283 3.62 -15.79 -18.40
CA GLU A 283 4.20 -14.45 -18.18
C GLU A 283 3.13 -13.45 -17.73
N ILE A 284 1.93 -13.45 -18.34
CA ILE A 284 0.83 -12.59 -17.87
C ILE A 284 0.41 -12.96 -16.45
N ARG A 285 0.34 -14.26 -16.10
CA ARG A 285 0.03 -14.69 -14.72
C ARG A 285 1.06 -14.18 -13.72
N ARG A 286 2.37 -14.24 -14.06
CA ARG A 286 3.46 -13.68 -13.23
C ARG A 286 3.28 -12.19 -13.01
N ARG A 287 3.06 -11.43 -14.08
CA ARG A 287 2.85 -9.97 -14.01
C ARG A 287 1.64 -9.60 -13.13
N VAL A 288 0.53 -10.31 -13.27
CA VAL A 288 -0.68 -10.10 -12.44
C VAL A 288 -0.41 -10.40 -10.97
N TRP A 289 0.17 -11.57 -10.67
CA TRP A 289 0.49 -11.98 -9.31
C TRP A 289 1.40 -10.97 -8.62
N TRP A 290 2.50 -10.59 -9.28
CA TRP A 290 3.49 -9.70 -8.69
C TRP A 290 3.02 -8.26 -8.57
N THR A 291 2.22 -7.75 -9.52
CA THR A 291 1.60 -6.42 -9.38
C THR A 291 0.65 -6.38 -8.18
N LEU A 292 -0.19 -7.41 -8.05
CA LEU A 292 -1.09 -7.55 -6.91
C LEU A 292 -0.32 -7.63 -5.59
N PHE A 293 0.74 -8.44 -5.52
CA PHE A 293 1.60 -8.53 -4.34
C PHE A 293 2.21 -7.19 -3.94
N VAL A 294 2.72 -6.42 -4.91
CA VAL A 294 3.28 -5.08 -4.67
C VAL A 294 2.23 -4.14 -4.07
N PHE A 295 1.00 -4.15 -4.60
CA PHE A 295 -0.07 -3.33 -4.04
C PHE A 295 -0.51 -3.80 -2.64
N VAL A 296 -0.57 -5.10 -2.38
CA VAL A 296 -0.89 -5.64 -1.05
C VAL A 296 0.18 -5.21 -0.04
N SER A 297 1.45 -5.45 -0.38
CA SER A 297 2.60 -5.06 0.43
C SER A 297 2.63 -3.55 0.70
N GLY A 298 2.44 -2.74 -0.35
CA GLY A 298 2.43 -1.28 -0.24
C GLY A 298 1.31 -0.77 0.66
N ALA A 299 0.08 -1.28 0.51
CA ALA A 299 -1.04 -0.87 1.34
C ALA A 299 -0.87 -1.29 2.82
N GLN A 300 -0.35 -2.50 3.07
CA GLN A 300 -0.05 -2.98 4.42
C GLN A 300 1.04 -2.13 5.09
N LEU A 301 2.12 -1.83 4.36
CA LEU A 301 3.20 -1.00 4.84
C LEU A 301 2.69 0.42 5.16
N ALA A 302 1.98 1.06 4.23
CA ALA A 302 1.49 2.42 4.37
C ALA A 302 0.52 2.57 5.56
N LEU A 303 -0.35 1.57 5.78
CA LEU A 303 -1.33 1.57 6.86
C LEU A 303 -0.81 0.94 8.16
N GLY A 304 0.45 0.48 8.19
CA GLY A 304 1.03 -0.18 9.37
C GLY A 304 0.37 -1.52 9.73
N ARG A 305 -0.25 -2.20 8.76
CA ARG A 305 -0.93 -3.50 8.94
C ARG A 305 0.04 -4.66 8.72
N PRO A 306 -0.22 -5.86 9.28
CA PRO A 306 0.66 -7.01 9.10
C PRO A 306 0.94 -7.32 7.63
N ALA A 307 2.20 -7.62 7.30
CA ALA A 307 2.62 -7.94 5.95
C ALA A 307 2.06 -9.30 5.46
N ALA A 308 1.79 -9.39 4.15
CA ALA A 308 1.41 -10.64 3.50
C ALA A 308 2.59 -11.62 3.47
N SER A 309 2.33 -12.85 3.91
CA SER A 309 3.32 -13.93 3.87
C SER A 309 3.51 -14.44 2.44
N LEU A 310 4.76 -14.68 2.06
CA LEU A 310 5.13 -15.36 0.82
C LEU A 310 5.37 -16.87 1.02
N VAL A 311 5.08 -17.40 2.21
CA VAL A 311 5.20 -18.84 2.48
C VAL A 311 4.25 -19.62 1.56
N GLY A 312 4.79 -20.59 0.81
CA GLY A 312 4.01 -21.41 -0.14
C GLY A 312 3.81 -20.78 -1.52
N VAL A 313 4.35 -19.58 -1.76
CA VAL A 313 4.33 -18.94 -3.08
C VAL A 313 5.49 -19.46 -3.93
N ASN A 314 5.19 -19.99 -5.12
CA ASN A 314 6.17 -20.47 -6.07
C ASN A 314 5.90 -19.87 -7.46
N VAL A 315 6.25 -18.59 -7.61
CA VAL A 315 6.10 -17.83 -8.86
C VAL A 315 7.44 -17.18 -9.16
N GLN A 316 7.94 -17.33 -10.37
CA GLN A 316 9.16 -16.67 -10.82
C GLN A 316 8.88 -15.19 -11.03
N LEU A 317 9.92 -14.35 -10.94
CA LEU A 317 9.79 -12.94 -11.31
C LEU A 317 9.41 -12.84 -12.81
N PRO A 318 8.69 -11.78 -13.22
CA PRO A 318 8.44 -11.50 -14.62
C PRO A 318 9.75 -11.42 -15.40
N THR A 319 9.70 -11.81 -16.67
CA THR A 319 10.86 -11.72 -17.56
C THR A 319 11.04 -10.29 -18.02
N ASN A 320 12.27 -9.80 -18.09
CA ASN A 320 12.54 -8.42 -18.49
C ASN A 320 12.35 -8.22 -20.01
N LEU A 321 11.09 -8.04 -20.42
CA LEU A 321 10.64 -7.93 -21.82
C LEU A 321 9.62 -6.80 -21.97
N ASP A 322 9.53 -6.26 -23.18
CA ASP A 322 8.47 -5.33 -23.57
C ASP A 322 7.22 -6.09 -24.03
N ASP A 323 6.09 -5.41 -24.12
CA ASP A 323 4.83 -6.03 -24.56
C ASP A 323 4.91 -6.50 -26.01
N TRP A 324 5.58 -5.78 -26.90
CA TRP A 324 5.71 -6.18 -28.31
C TRP A 324 6.61 -7.40 -28.53
N ASP A 325 7.39 -7.82 -27.54
CA ASP A 325 8.18 -9.06 -27.60
C ASP A 325 7.32 -10.29 -27.24
N LEU A 326 6.11 -10.09 -26.70
CA LEU A 326 5.21 -11.15 -26.24
C LEU A 326 4.13 -11.47 -27.29
N ALA A 327 4.32 -12.56 -28.02
CA ALA A 327 3.31 -13.08 -28.95
C ALA A 327 2.39 -14.10 -28.26
N VAL A 328 1.09 -14.10 -28.57
CA VAL A 328 0.09 -14.99 -27.93
C VAL A 328 0.35 -16.47 -28.25
N ASP A 329 0.90 -16.75 -29.43
CA ASP A 329 1.18 -18.06 -30.02
C ASP A 329 2.66 -18.46 -29.94
N MET A 330 3.44 -17.81 -29.07
CA MET A 330 4.85 -18.15 -28.85
C MET A 330 5.01 -19.56 -28.22
N ASP A 331 5.94 -20.35 -28.76
CA ASP A 331 6.30 -21.66 -28.22
C ASP A 331 7.32 -21.57 -27.08
N GLU A 332 8.23 -20.59 -27.15
CA GLU A 332 9.31 -20.38 -26.19
C GLU A 332 9.41 -18.91 -25.77
N MET A 333 9.89 -18.68 -24.55
CA MET A 333 10.07 -17.33 -23.99
C MET A 333 11.36 -16.69 -24.51
N PRO A 334 11.31 -15.46 -25.07
CA PRO A 334 12.50 -14.72 -25.46
C PRO A 334 13.45 -14.52 -24.28
N PRO A 335 14.77 -14.41 -24.55
CA PRO A 335 15.73 -14.10 -23.51
C PRO A 335 15.45 -12.70 -22.92
N PRO A 336 15.69 -12.50 -21.61
CA PRO A 336 15.50 -11.20 -20.97
C PRO A 336 16.46 -10.16 -21.55
N LYS A 337 15.97 -8.93 -21.75
CA LYS A 337 16.77 -7.81 -22.22
C LYS A 337 17.64 -7.23 -21.09
N PRO A 338 18.86 -6.75 -21.39
CA PRO A 338 19.70 -6.06 -20.42
C PRO A 338 19.24 -4.62 -20.14
N GLU A 339 18.57 -3.97 -21.09
CA GLU A 339 17.99 -2.64 -20.95
C GLU A 339 16.67 -2.61 -20.15
N PRO A 340 16.30 -1.44 -19.59
CA PRO A 340 14.99 -1.27 -18.98
C PRO A 340 13.85 -1.49 -19.99
N THR A 341 12.87 -2.30 -19.61
CA THR A 341 11.65 -2.59 -20.38
C THR A 341 10.41 -2.25 -19.56
N VAL A 342 9.22 -2.41 -20.13
CA VAL A 342 7.92 -2.30 -19.43
C VAL A 342 7.85 -3.15 -18.15
N SER A 343 8.54 -4.30 -18.10
CA SER A 343 8.54 -5.19 -16.92
C SER A 343 9.57 -4.81 -15.85
N SER A 344 10.59 -4.01 -16.19
CA SER A 344 11.70 -3.67 -15.29
C SER A 344 11.22 -3.02 -14.00
N CYS A 345 10.30 -2.07 -14.09
CA CYS A 345 9.80 -1.34 -12.93
C CYS A 345 9.13 -2.29 -11.93
N LEU A 346 8.28 -3.21 -12.42
CA LEU A 346 7.65 -4.23 -11.59
C LEU A 346 8.67 -5.14 -10.92
N ILE A 347 9.68 -5.63 -11.66
CA ILE A 347 10.71 -6.50 -11.10
C ILE A 347 11.45 -5.81 -9.95
N MET A 348 11.77 -4.51 -10.10
CA MET A 348 12.40 -3.73 -9.03
C MET A 348 11.48 -3.51 -7.84
N GLN A 349 10.21 -3.17 -8.07
CA GLN A 349 9.22 -2.99 -7.02
C GLN A 349 8.99 -4.28 -6.23
N VAL A 350 8.97 -5.46 -6.88
CA VAL A 350 8.86 -6.75 -6.17
C VAL A 350 10.05 -7.00 -5.26
N LYS A 351 11.27 -6.73 -5.74
CA LYS A 351 12.49 -6.85 -4.92
C LYS A 351 12.43 -5.93 -3.71
N LEU A 352 12.01 -4.68 -3.91
CA LEU A 352 11.83 -3.71 -2.83
C LEU A 352 10.75 -4.15 -1.84
N ALA A 353 9.59 -4.59 -2.33
CA ALA A 353 8.47 -5.06 -1.50
C ALA A 353 8.86 -6.24 -0.60
N LYS A 354 9.70 -7.17 -1.09
CA LYS A 354 10.24 -8.27 -0.27
C LYS A 354 11.12 -7.77 0.87
N ILE A 355 11.98 -6.78 0.60
CA ILE A 355 12.83 -6.15 1.63
C ILE A 355 11.96 -5.38 2.62
N ALA A 356 11.04 -4.55 2.12
CA ALA A 356 10.13 -3.74 2.92
C ALA A 356 9.27 -4.61 3.84
N ASN A 357 8.70 -5.72 3.35
CA ASN A 357 7.94 -6.64 4.20
C ASN A 357 8.80 -7.26 5.31
N THR A 358 10.07 -7.57 5.04
CA THR A 358 10.99 -8.12 6.05
C THR A 358 11.26 -7.10 7.14
N VAL A 359 11.55 -5.85 6.77
CA VAL A 359 11.74 -4.74 7.71
C VAL A 359 10.47 -4.50 8.51
N HIS A 360 9.32 -4.44 7.82
CA HIS A 360 8.02 -4.19 8.43
C HIS A 360 7.65 -5.26 9.45
N SER A 361 7.82 -6.54 9.12
CA SER A 361 7.58 -7.64 10.05
C SER A 361 8.47 -7.55 11.30
N GLU A 362 9.74 -7.17 11.15
CA GLU A 362 10.66 -6.97 12.29
C GLU A 362 10.19 -5.81 13.18
N LEU A 363 9.79 -4.67 12.59
CA LEU A 363 9.32 -3.48 13.31
C LEU A 363 7.95 -3.67 13.98
N LEU A 364 7.09 -4.53 13.42
CA LEU A 364 5.82 -4.91 14.05
C LEU A 364 6.02 -5.91 15.20
N THR A 365 7.02 -6.79 15.11
CA THR A 365 7.29 -7.80 16.14
C THR A 365 8.11 -7.23 17.31
N HIS A 366 9.03 -6.30 17.02
CA HIS A 366 9.94 -5.73 18.00
C HIS A 366 9.84 -4.20 18.00
N ARG A 367 9.56 -3.59 19.16
CA ARG A 367 9.57 -2.11 19.31
C ARG A 367 10.89 -1.48 18.86
N ARG A 368 12.02 -2.18 19.06
CA ARG A 368 13.35 -1.78 18.59
C ARG A 368 14.11 -3.01 18.09
N PRO A 369 14.52 -3.07 16.81
CA PRO A 369 15.37 -4.14 16.32
C PRO A 369 16.76 -4.05 16.98
N SER A 370 17.39 -5.20 17.22
CA SER A 370 18.78 -5.22 17.69
C SER A 370 19.71 -4.50 16.69
N TYR A 371 20.78 -3.88 17.16
CA TYR A 371 21.75 -3.19 16.29
C TYR A 371 22.25 -4.08 15.15
N ALA A 372 22.60 -5.34 15.44
CA ALA A 372 23.07 -6.29 14.44
C ALA A 372 22.02 -6.56 13.34
N LYS A 373 20.74 -6.73 13.72
CA LYS A 373 19.65 -6.88 12.75
C LYS A 373 19.42 -5.61 11.93
N ALA A 374 19.43 -4.45 12.58
CA ALA A 374 19.26 -3.16 11.90
C ALA A 374 20.36 -2.92 10.85
N MET A 375 21.62 -3.18 11.20
CA MET A 375 22.75 -3.09 10.26
C MET A 375 22.60 -4.04 9.07
N LYS A 376 22.13 -5.27 9.31
CA LYS A 376 21.87 -6.24 8.24
C LYS A 376 20.75 -5.78 7.29
N LEU A 377 19.67 -5.21 7.84
CA LEU A 377 18.58 -4.67 7.03
C LEU A 377 19.04 -3.47 6.20
N GLU A 378 19.85 -2.58 6.77
CA GLU A 378 20.46 -1.44 6.07
C GLU A 378 21.35 -1.93 4.91
N GLU A 379 22.21 -2.92 5.14
CA GLU A 379 23.07 -3.50 4.10
C GLU A 379 22.25 -4.04 2.92
N ILE A 380 21.13 -4.72 3.19
CA ILE A 380 20.22 -5.23 2.15
C ILE A 380 19.61 -4.08 1.34
N ILE A 381 19.18 -3.00 2.01
CA ILE A 381 18.61 -1.82 1.34
C ILE A 381 19.67 -1.12 0.48
N GLN A 382 20.88 -0.92 0.99
CA GLN A 382 22.00 -0.30 0.26
C GLN A 382 22.44 -1.15 -0.93
N SER A 383 22.49 -2.47 -0.77
CA SER A 383 22.76 -3.42 -1.85
C SER A 383 21.69 -3.34 -2.93
N TRP A 384 20.41 -3.28 -2.56
CA TRP A 384 19.34 -3.08 -3.55
C TRP A 384 19.47 -1.74 -4.29
N TRP A 385 19.71 -0.64 -3.56
CA TRP A 385 19.85 0.70 -4.12
C TRP A 385 21.01 0.81 -5.12
N SER A 386 22.17 0.26 -4.76
CA SER A 386 23.38 0.28 -5.61
C SER A 386 23.26 -0.57 -6.87
N ASN A 387 22.36 -1.56 -6.88
CA ASN A 387 22.06 -2.42 -8.03
C ASN A 387 20.92 -1.88 -8.91
N LEU A 388 20.39 -0.69 -8.63
CA LEU A 388 19.39 -0.08 -9.50
C LEU A 388 20.02 0.25 -10.86
N PRO A 389 19.34 -0.07 -11.98
CA PRO A 389 19.81 0.34 -13.29
C PRO A 389 19.93 1.87 -13.34
N PRO A 390 20.94 2.41 -14.05
CA PRO A 390 21.09 3.85 -14.16
C PRO A 390 19.81 4.44 -14.75
N ILE A 391 19.26 5.46 -14.09
CA ILE A 391 18.11 6.21 -14.59
C ILE A 391 18.57 6.85 -15.90
N SER A 392 18.23 6.24 -17.03
CA SER A 392 18.47 6.85 -18.33
C SER A 392 17.58 8.08 -18.41
N THR A 393 18.16 9.26 -18.22
CA THR A 393 17.54 10.58 -18.37
C THR A 393 16.99 10.88 -19.78
N ASN A 394 17.04 9.90 -20.69
CA ASN A 394 16.62 10.01 -22.09
C ASN A 394 15.35 9.23 -22.43
N ALA A 395 14.68 8.60 -21.46
CA ALA A 395 13.32 8.14 -21.70
C ALA A 395 12.39 9.35 -21.59
N GLN A 396 12.19 10.03 -22.72
CA GLN A 396 10.95 10.78 -22.95
C GLN A 396 9.84 9.72 -22.95
N PHE A 397 9.27 9.48 -21.78
CA PHE A 397 8.04 8.69 -21.61
C PHE A 397 6.84 9.55 -22.01
#